data_AF-A0A7V3IWA5-F1
#
_entry.id   AF-A0A7V3IWA5-F1
#
_cell.length_a   1.000
_cell.length_b   1.000
_cell.length_c   1.000
_cell.angle_alpha   90.00
_cell.angle_beta   90.00
_cell.angle_gamma   90.00
#
_symmetry.space_group_name_H-M   'P 1'
#
loop_
_entity.id
_entity.type
_entity.pdbx_description
1 polymer ?
#
loop_
_entity_poly.entity_id
_entity_poly.type
_entity_poly.pdbx_seq_one_letter_code
_entity_poly.pdbx_strand_id
1 'polypeptide(L)'
;MNIDFLKVLPVEIGRHGADAACVLALIRYMTALPGERNGRRLIDGHIWWTATYADIGQAIGLDRQKVGRAVRKLEDDQALLGSFTDAFKGNQTKAYRLPADQQNSNLNHGRSNMNHGEFKYEPPKFKYEL
;
A
#
# COMPACT_ATOMS: atom_id res chain seq x y z
N MET A 1 18.22 11.59 -1.62
CA MET A 1 17.16 10.78 -2.25
C MET A 1 16.63 9.88 -1.13
N ASN A 2 15.48 10.20 -0.54
CA ASN A 2 14.93 9.37 0.53
C ASN A 2 14.41 8.09 -0.14
N ILE A 3 14.99 6.94 0.18
CA ILE A 3 14.52 5.66 -0.33
C ILE A 3 13.32 5.30 0.52
N ASP A 4 12.14 5.75 0.10
CA ASP A 4 10.89 5.40 0.78
C ASP A 4 10.59 3.93 0.50
N PHE A 5 10.67 3.11 1.56
CA PHE A 5 10.31 1.70 1.49
C PHE A 5 8.80 1.56 1.49
N LEU A 6 8.28 0.79 0.55
CA LEU A 6 6.88 0.45 0.48
C LEU A 6 6.54 -0.58 1.56
N LYS A 7 5.76 -0.19 2.58
CA LYS A 7 5.33 -1.11 3.64
C LYS A 7 4.17 -1.99 3.16
N VAL A 8 4.45 -3.27 2.95
CA VAL A 8 3.45 -4.32 2.68
C VAL A 8 3.05 -4.98 4.00
N LEU A 9 1.75 -5.16 4.25
CA LEU A 9 1.29 -5.77 5.51
C LEU A 9 1.23 -7.30 5.40
N PRO A 10 1.73 -8.06 6.40
CA PRO A 10 1.66 -9.53 6.38
C PRO A 10 0.24 -10.07 6.22
N VAL A 11 -0.75 -9.41 6.83
CA VAL A 11 -2.16 -9.79 6.70
C VAL A 11 -2.67 -9.69 5.26
N GLU A 12 -2.17 -8.72 4.49
CA GLU A 12 -2.53 -8.55 3.08
C GLU A 12 -1.87 -9.62 2.20
N ILE A 13 -0.65 -10.02 2.54
CA ILE A 13 0.03 -11.14 1.86
C ILE A 13 -0.76 -12.42 2.09
N GLY A 14 -1.15 -12.70 3.33
CA GLY A 14 -1.94 -13.89 3.66
C GLY A 14 -3.31 -13.91 2.98
N ARG A 15 -3.93 -12.73 2.79
CA ARG A 15 -5.27 -12.61 2.21
C ARG A 15 -5.27 -12.58 0.68
N HIS A 16 -4.41 -11.77 0.08
CA HIS A 16 -4.44 -11.48 -1.35
C HIS A 16 -3.27 -12.10 -2.11
N GLY A 17 -2.22 -12.56 -1.42
CA GLY A 17 -0.96 -13.00 -2.03
C GLY A 17 0.04 -11.85 -2.17
N ALA A 18 1.32 -12.19 -2.36
CA ALA A 18 2.42 -11.22 -2.34
C ALA A 18 2.28 -10.12 -3.41
N ASP A 19 2.04 -10.49 -4.68
CA ASP A 19 1.92 -9.54 -5.78
C ASP A 19 0.79 -8.52 -5.55
N ALA A 20 -0.39 -9.02 -5.13
CA ALA A 20 -1.54 -8.18 -4.82
C ALA A 20 -1.31 -7.28 -3.60
N ALA A 21 -0.64 -7.78 -2.56
CA ALA A 21 -0.27 -6.98 -1.41
C ALA A 21 0.72 -5.85 -1.77
N CYS A 22 1.68 -6.10 -2.68
CA CYS A 22 2.58 -5.06 -3.19
C CYS A 22 1.84 -3.98 -3.98
N VAL A 23 0.90 -4.38 -4.86
CA VAL A 23 0.06 -3.42 -5.61
C VAL A 23 -0.77 -2.57 -4.64
N LEU A 24 -1.42 -3.19 -3.65
CA LEU A 24 -2.24 -2.51 -2.67
C LEU A 24 -1.41 -1.51 -1.83
N ALA A 25 -0.21 -1.91 -1.41
CA ALA A 25 0.70 -1.05 -0.67
C ALA A 25 1.13 0.18 -1.50
N LEU A 26 1.39 0.01 -2.81
CA LEU A 26 1.76 1.12 -3.69
C LEU A 26 0.62 2.12 -3.84
N ILE A 27 -0.59 1.62 -4.12
CA ILE A 27 -1.77 2.48 -4.29
C ILE A 27 -2.09 3.20 -2.97
N ARG A 28 -1.94 2.53 -1.82
CA ARG A 28 -2.05 3.15 -0.50
C ARG A 28 -1.05 4.29 -0.34
N TYR A 29 0.23 4.03 -0.62
CA TYR A 29 1.27 5.04 -0.53
C TYR A 29 0.95 6.25 -1.42
N MET A 30 0.61 6.03 -2.69
CA MET A 30 0.29 7.10 -3.62
C MET A 30 -0.94 7.90 -3.19
N THR A 31 -2.01 7.25 -2.73
CA THR A 31 -3.24 7.94 -2.34
C THR A 31 -3.17 8.62 -0.97
N ALA A 32 -2.21 8.25 -0.10
CA ALA A 32 -1.98 8.90 1.19
C ALA A 32 -1.23 10.24 1.07
N LEU A 33 -0.52 10.46 -0.04
CA LEU A 33 0.21 11.70 -0.26
C LEU A 33 -0.76 12.84 -0.64
N PRO A 34 -0.58 14.06 -0.12
CA PRO A 34 -1.45 15.20 -0.44
C PRO A 34 -1.16 15.80 -1.82
N GLY A 35 -2.19 16.37 -2.45
CA GLY A 35 -2.11 17.14 -3.69
C GLY A 35 -2.15 16.32 -4.99
N GLU A 36 -2.39 17.02 -6.10
CA GLU A 36 -2.53 16.43 -7.43
C GLU A 36 -1.21 16.40 -8.21
N ARG A 37 -0.36 15.41 -7.92
CA ARG A 37 0.92 15.23 -8.62
C ARG A 37 1.19 13.75 -8.89
N ASN A 38 1.96 13.43 -9.94
CA ASN A 38 2.35 12.05 -10.29
C ASN A 38 1.14 11.12 -10.50
N GLY A 39 0.14 11.58 -11.26
CA GLY A 39 -1.08 10.83 -11.54
C GLY A 39 -2.14 10.91 -10.44
N ARG A 40 -1.88 11.56 -9.30
CA ARG A 40 -2.88 11.74 -8.25
C ARG A 40 -3.89 12.83 -8.63
N ARG A 41 -5.17 12.59 -8.35
CA ARG A 41 -6.31 13.49 -8.64
C ARG A 41 -7.31 13.48 -7.50
N LEU A 42 -7.87 14.64 -7.19
CA LEU A 42 -9.00 14.76 -6.27
C LEU A 42 -10.29 14.58 -7.07
N ILE A 43 -10.99 13.47 -6.85
CA ILE A 43 -12.26 13.16 -7.52
C ILE A 43 -13.27 12.85 -6.42
N ASP A 44 -14.37 13.59 -6.40
CA ASP A 44 -15.44 13.48 -5.39
C ASP A 44 -14.93 13.55 -3.94
N GLY A 45 -13.97 14.45 -3.68
CA GLY A 45 -13.38 14.63 -2.34
C GLY A 45 -12.38 13.55 -1.92
N HIS A 46 -12.03 12.62 -2.81
CA HIS A 46 -11.08 11.54 -2.55
C HIS A 46 -9.86 11.64 -3.46
N ILE A 47 -8.68 11.32 -2.92
CA ILE A 47 -7.48 11.17 -3.73
C ILE A 47 -7.51 9.82 -4.42
N TRP A 48 -7.53 9.86 -5.75
CA TRP A 48 -7.34 8.73 -6.64
C TRP A 48 -5.95 8.81 -7.24
N TRP A 49 -5.34 7.65 -7.48
CA TRP A 49 -4.10 7.55 -8.23
C TRP A 49 -4.36 6.95 -9.60
N THR A 50 -4.05 7.72 -10.63
CA THR A 50 -4.20 7.32 -12.03
C THR A 50 -2.90 6.76 -12.57
N ALA A 51 -2.93 5.51 -13.03
CA ALA A 51 -1.77 4.81 -13.56
C ALA A 51 -2.17 3.74 -14.58
N THR A 52 -1.23 3.29 -15.41
CA THR A 52 -1.37 2.05 -16.18
C THR A 52 -0.83 0.86 -15.40
N TYR A 53 -1.20 -0.36 -15.81
CA TYR A 53 -0.59 -1.57 -15.26
C TYR A 53 0.92 -1.64 -15.51
N ALA A 54 1.43 -1.01 -16.58
CA ALA A 54 2.85 -0.96 -16.86
C ALA A 54 3.58 -0.04 -15.86
N ASP A 55 3.01 1.14 -15.56
CA ASP A 55 3.58 2.07 -14.59
C ASP A 55 3.62 1.47 -13.18
N ILE A 56 2.54 0.79 -12.79
CA ILE A 56 2.48 0.05 -11.53
C ILE A 56 3.57 -1.02 -11.53
N GLY A 57 3.65 -1.84 -12.58
CA GLY A 57 4.62 -2.93 -12.69
C GLY A 57 6.06 -2.44 -12.58
N GLN A 58 6.38 -1.34 -13.27
CA GLN A 58 7.70 -0.70 -13.19
C GLN A 58 8.03 -0.22 -11.78
N ALA A 59 7.05 0.31 -11.04
CA ALA A 59 7.27 0.83 -9.69
C ALA A 59 7.55 -0.27 -8.64
N ILE A 60 7.01 -1.48 -8.82
CA ILE A 60 7.16 -2.60 -7.85
C ILE A 60 7.86 -3.84 -8.42
N GLY A 61 8.44 -3.75 -9.62
CA GLY A 61 9.17 -4.84 -10.25
C GLY A 61 8.31 -6.03 -10.70
N LEU A 62 7.04 -5.79 -11.06
CA LEU A 62 6.14 -6.81 -11.59
C LEU A 62 5.88 -6.62 -13.08
N ASP A 63 5.64 -7.71 -13.80
CA ASP A 63 5.19 -7.62 -15.18
C ASP A 63 3.72 -7.16 -15.26
N ARG A 64 3.36 -6.56 -16.41
CA ARG A 64 2.01 -6.03 -16.67
C ARG A 64 0.91 -7.07 -16.48
N GLN A 65 1.16 -8.35 -16.81
CA GLN A 65 0.13 -9.39 -16.69
C GLN A 65 -0.11 -9.75 -15.23
N LYS A 66 0.95 -9.88 -14.41
CA LYS A 66 0.85 -10.07 -12.96
C LYS A 66 0.12 -8.91 -12.30
N VAL A 67 0.45 -7.67 -12.66
CA VAL A 67 -0.27 -6.49 -12.17
C VAL A 67 -1.75 -6.57 -12.53
N GLY A 68 -2.09 -6.89 -13.79
CA GLY A 68 -3.48 -7.01 -14.21
C GLY A 68 -4.25 -8.09 -13.41
N ARG A 69 -3.63 -9.24 -13.15
CA ARG A 69 -4.21 -10.30 -12.31
C ARG A 69 -4.38 -9.86 -10.85
N ALA A 70 -3.36 -9.19 -10.30
CA ALA A 70 -3.37 -8.68 -8.95
C ALA A 70 -4.45 -7.61 -8.74
N VAL A 71 -4.54 -6.62 -9.62
CA VAL A 71 -5.58 -5.58 -9.59
C VAL A 71 -6.97 -6.20 -9.67
N ARG A 72 -7.19 -7.11 -10.63
CA ARG A 72 -8.48 -7.79 -10.76
C ARG A 72 -8.87 -8.52 -9.48
N LYS A 73 -7.94 -9.27 -8.87
CA LYS A 73 -8.18 -9.95 -7.60
C LYS A 73 -8.55 -8.97 -6.48
N LEU A 74 -7.84 -7.85 -6.37
CA LEU A 74 -8.13 -6.85 -5.33
C LEU A 74 -9.49 -6.17 -5.53
N GLU A 75 -9.92 -5.96 -6.78
CA GLU A 75 -11.24 -5.43 -7.11
C GLU A 75 -12.34 -6.45 -6.79
N ASP A 76 -12.13 -7.72 -7.14
CA ASP A 76 -13.04 -8.82 -6.80
C ASP A 76 -13.17 -8.99 -5.27
N ASP A 77 -12.07 -8.82 -4.53
CA ASP A 77 -12.02 -8.86 -3.06
C ASP A 77 -12.52 -7.55 -2.40
N GLN A 78 -12.93 -6.56 -3.19
CA GLN A 78 -13.32 -5.21 -2.75
C GLN A 78 -12.23 -4.48 -1.93
N ALA A 79 -10.98 -4.93 -1.97
CA ALA A 79 -9.83 -4.29 -1.34
C ALA A 79 -9.33 -3.08 -2.14
N LEU A 80 -9.72 -2.97 -3.41
CA LEU A 80 -9.35 -1.89 -4.30
C LEU A 80 -10.57 -1.42 -5.09
N LEU A 81 -10.71 -0.10 -5.22
CA LEU A 81 -11.69 0.52 -6.11
C LEU A 81 -10.97 1.01 -7.36
N GLY A 82 -11.48 0.61 -8.52
CA GLY A 82 -11.00 1.04 -9.82
C GLY A 82 -12.08 1.78 -10.61
N SER A 83 -11.72 2.90 -11.24
CA SER A 83 -12.64 3.66 -12.10
C SER A 83 -11.99 3.97 -13.45
N PHE A 84 -12.72 3.70 -14.53
CA PHE A 84 -12.40 4.22 -15.86
C PHE A 84 -13.05 5.60 -15.96
N THR A 85 -12.27 6.64 -15.76
CA THR A 85 -12.75 8.00 -15.90
C THR A 85 -12.70 8.39 -17.39
N ASP A 86 -13.78 8.96 -17.92
CA ASP A 86 -13.91 9.32 -19.35
C ASP A 86 -12.78 10.25 -19.83
N ALA A 87 -12.18 11.01 -18.91
CA ALA A 87 -11.01 11.85 -19.15
C ALA A 87 -9.75 11.08 -19.61
N PHE A 88 -9.75 9.74 -19.58
CA PHE A 88 -8.58 8.90 -19.90
C PHE A 88 -8.86 7.87 -21.00
N LYS A 89 -9.94 8.06 -21.78
CA LYS A 89 -10.27 7.22 -22.93
C LYS A 89 -9.12 7.20 -23.93
N GLY A 90 -8.46 6.04 -24.04
CA GLY A 90 -7.44 5.74 -25.05
C GLY A 90 -6.24 4.97 -24.52
N ASN A 91 -5.84 5.16 -23.26
CA ASN A 91 -4.49 4.79 -22.83
C ASN A 91 -4.40 3.67 -21.76
N GLN A 92 -5.41 2.80 -21.66
CA GLN A 92 -5.48 1.72 -20.65
C GLN A 92 -5.22 2.19 -19.20
N THR A 93 -5.43 3.48 -18.98
CA THR A 93 -5.14 4.18 -17.74
C THR A 93 -6.39 4.10 -16.88
N LYS A 94 -6.24 3.67 -15.63
CA LYS A 94 -7.34 3.54 -14.67
C LYS A 94 -7.01 4.35 -13.42
N ALA A 95 -8.04 4.89 -12.78
CA ALA A 95 -7.91 5.53 -11.49
C ALA A 95 -8.14 4.49 -10.38
N TYR A 96 -7.25 4.48 -9.39
CA TYR A 96 -7.28 3.53 -8.28
C TYR A 96 -7.38 4.26 -6.94
N ARG A 97 -8.15 3.70 -6.01
CA ARG A 97 -8.11 4.09 -4.59
C ARG A 97 -8.43 2.92 -3.68
N LEU A 98 -8.04 3.05 -2.41
CA LEU A 98 -8.53 2.15 -1.36
C LEU A 98 -9.95 2.55 -0.93
N PRO A 99 -10.79 1.59 -0.50
CA PRO A 99 -12.00 1.87 0.25
C PRO A 99 -11.75 2.76 1.49
N ALA A 100 -12.72 3.57 1.89
CA ALA A 100 -12.55 4.59 2.94
C ALA A 100 -12.19 4.01 4.32
N ASP A 101 -12.69 2.82 4.64
CA ASP A 101 -12.37 2.03 5.84
C ASP A 101 -10.93 1.50 5.86
N GLN A 102 -10.35 1.28 4.67
CA GLN A 102 -8.98 0.80 4.49
C GLN A 102 -7.94 1.93 4.47
N GLN A 103 -8.37 3.19 4.26
CA GLN A 103 -7.48 4.36 4.27
C GLN A 103 -7.10 4.81 5.69
N ASN A 104 -8.03 4.74 6.65
CA ASN A 104 -7.82 5.26 8.01
C ASN A 104 -7.24 4.24 9.01
N SER A 105 -7.37 2.94 8.73
CA SER A 105 -6.97 1.89 9.68
C SER A 105 -5.46 1.79 9.91
N ASN A 106 -4.61 2.38 9.06
CA ASN A 106 -3.15 2.28 9.17
C ASN A 106 -2.41 3.54 9.64
N LEU A 107 -3.05 4.72 9.64
CA LEU A 107 -2.43 5.91 10.28
C LEU A 107 -2.42 5.79 11.81
N ASN A 108 -3.29 4.97 12.39
CA ASN A 108 -3.38 4.78 13.85
C ASN A 108 -2.52 3.63 14.41
N HIS A 109 -2.09 2.65 13.60
CA HIS A 109 -1.24 1.55 14.10
C HIS A 109 0.22 1.97 14.37
N GLY A 110 0.61 3.20 14.02
CA GLY A 110 1.91 3.80 14.37
C GLY A 110 1.88 4.74 15.59
N ARG A 111 0.71 4.97 16.20
CA ARG A 111 0.53 5.92 17.32
C ARG A 111 -0.16 5.30 18.54
N SER A 112 -0.21 3.98 18.63
CA SER A 112 -0.65 3.29 19.85
C SER A 112 0.47 3.33 20.89
N ASN A 113 0.53 4.45 21.60
CA ASN A 113 0.73 4.59 23.04
C ASN A 113 1.48 3.41 23.71
N MET A 114 2.80 3.33 23.52
CA MET A 114 3.65 2.55 24.41
C MET A 114 3.74 3.29 25.74
N ASN A 115 2.82 3.00 26.65
CA ASN A 115 3.08 3.19 28.07
C ASN A 115 4.32 2.36 28.41
N HIS A 116 5.43 3.04 28.67
CA HIS A 116 6.67 2.48 29.19
C HIS A 116 6.38 1.81 30.54
N GLY A 117 6.09 0.51 30.52
CA GLY A 117 6.46 -0.36 31.64
C GLY A 117 7.96 -0.63 31.50
N GLU A 118 8.76 -0.16 32.46
CA GLU A 118 10.19 -0.49 32.57
C GLU A 118 10.39 -2.01 32.55
N PHE A 119 10.75 -2.56 31.39
CA PHE A 119 11.36 -3.88 31.34
C PHE A 119 12.82 -3.72 31.77
N LYS A 120 13.08 -3.96 33.06
CA LYS A 120 14.44 -4.08 33.59
C LYS A 120 15.05 -5.38 33.05
N TYR A 121 15.97 -5.25 32.10
CA TYR A 121 16.77 -6.36 31.61
C TYR A 121 17.93 -6.57 32.59
N GLU A 122 17.87 -7.60 33.44
CA GLU A 122 19.05 -8.08 34.16
C GLU A 122 19.81 -9.07 33.27
N PRO A 123 21.08 -8.79 32.91
CA PRO A 123 21.86 -9.73 32.12
C PRO A 123 22.19 -10.99 32.95
N PRO A 124 22.16 -12.19 32.35
CA PRO A 124 22.47 -13.42 33.05
C PRO A 124 23.94 -13.44 33.50
N LYS A 125 24.15 -13.75 34.79
CA LYS A 125 25.48 -13.94 35.38
C LYS A 125 26.05 -15.29 34.93
N PHE A 126 26.87 -15.29 33.88
CA PHE A 126 27.69 -16.45 33.55
C PHE A 126 28.90 -16.50 34.49
N LYS A 127 29.00 -17.58 35.28
CA LYS A 127 30.23 -17.91 36.03
C LYS A 127 31.16 -18.64 35.07
N TYR A 128 32.33 -18.08 34.81
CA TYR A 128 33.43 -18.82 34.20
C TYR A 128 34.28 -19.35 35.36
N GLU A 129 34.25 -20.66 35.57
CA GLU A 129 35.28 -21.33 36.37
C GLU A 129 36.42 -21.68 35.40
N LEU A 130 37.62 -21.17 35.70
CA LEU A 130 38.90 -21.61 35.14
C LEU A 130 39.82 -21.93 36.32
#